data_AF-A0A924P5P1-F1
#
_entry.id   AF-A0A924P5P1-F1
#
_cell.length_a   1.000
_cell.length_b   1.000
_cell.length_c   1.000
_cell.angle_alpha   90.00
_cell.angle_beta   90.00
_cell.angle_gamma   90.00
#
_symmetry.space_group_name_H-M   'P 1'
#
loop_
_entity.id
_entity.type
_entity.pdbx_description
1 polymer ?
#
loop_
_entity_poly.entity_id
_entity_poly.type
_entity_poly.pdbx_seq_one_letter_code
_entity_poly.pdbx_strand_id
1 'polypeptide(L)'
;MVAFIVSCNTAATGDQNVAKAAAKDSLLKRGEYLVTIGGCDDCHSPKKMGPRGPEIDMEHRLSGYPADRPFPEYDSNLTKKGMAIFNEDLTSAAGPWGVSFAANLTSDETGLGNWSEQHFFKALREGKFKGLDNSRTLLPPMPWQNLSKLTDGDIRAIFAFLKSTKPVKNIVPGTRQLAQLK
;
A
#
# COMPACT_ATOMS: atom_id res chain seq x y z
N MET A 1 -5.11 -65.60 -19.01
CA MET A 1 -4.29 -64.49 -19.54
C MET A 1 -4.89 -63.21 -18.98
N VAL A 2 -4.38 -62.74 -17.84
CA VAL A 2 -4.91 -61.56 -17.12
C VAL A 2 -4.06 -60.37 -17.52
N ALA A 3 -4.64 -59.44 -18.28
CA ALA A 3 -3.97 -58.21 -18.68
C ALA A 3 -4.01 -57.22 -17.51
N PHE A 4 -2.86 -57.02 -16.87
CA PHE A 4 -2.65 -55.90 -15.95
C PHE A 4 -2.46 -54.62 -16.76
N ILE A 5 -3.43 -53.71 -16.66
CA ILE A 5 -3.30 -52.35 -17.18
C ILE A 5 -2.46 -51.57 -16.16
N VAL A 6 -1.18 -51.40 -16.44
CA VAL A 6 -0.29 -50.51 -15.68
C VAL A 6 -0.64 -49.07 -16.08
N SER A 7 -1.36 -48.38 -15.18
CA SER A 7 -1.62 -46.94 -15.32
C SER A 7 -0.39 -46.16 -14.86
N CYS A 8 0.35 -45.59 -15.82
CA CYS A 8 1.44 -44.65 -15.53
C CYS A 8 0.85 -43.29 -15.12
N ASN A 9 0.94 -42.94 -13.85
CA ASN A 9 0.49 -41.63 -13.34
C ASN A 9 1.62 -40.87 -12.64
N THR A 10 2.75 -40.66 -13.33
CA THR A 10 3.96 -40.01 -12.76
C THR A 10 4.38 -38.70 -13.43
N ALA A 11 3.61 -38.16 -14.38
CA ALA A 11 3.99 -36.94 -15.11
C ALA A 11 3.32 -35.63 -14.62
N ALA A 12 2.37 -35.68 -13.68
CA ALA A 12 1.48 -34.53 -13.41
C ALA A 12 1.99 -33.49 -12.40
N THR A 13 3.04 -33.75 -11.61
CA THR A 13 3.43 -32.85 -10.50
C THR A 13 4.45 -31.77 -10.91
N GLY A 14 5.30 -32.03 -11.90
CA GLY A 14 6.30 -31.07 -12.37
C GLY A 14 5.67 -29.88 -13.12
N ASP A 15 4.82 -30.17 -14.10
CA ASP A 15 4.22 -29.15 -14.96
C ASP A 15 3.26 -28.20 -14.21
N GLN A 16 2.54 -28.72 -13.22
CA GLN A 16 1.61 -27.91 -12.41
C GLN A 16 2.34 -26.92 -11.49
N ASN A 17 3.51 -27.31 -10.97
CA ASN A 17 4.32 -26.43 -10.12
C ASN A 17 4.95 -25.30 -10.94
N VAL A 18 5.42 -25.58 -12.15
CA VAL A 18 5.96 -24.58 -13.08
C VAL A 18 4.86 -23.59 -13.51
N ALA A 19 3.68 -24.09 -13.89
CA ALA A 19 2.55 -23.25 -14.27
C ALA A 19 2.10 -22.34 -13.11
N LYS A 20 2.05 -22.86 -11.88
CA LYS A 20 1.69 -22.08 -10.68
C LYS A 20 2.73 -21.00 -10.36
N ALA A 21 4.02 -21.30 -10.52
CA ALA A 21 5.09 -20.33 -10.33
C ALA A 21 5.01 -19.20 -11.37
N ALA A 22 4.77 -19.53 -12.65
CA ALA A 22 4.58 -18.55 -13.71
C ALA A 22 3.35 -17.67 -13.49
N ALA A 23 2.24 -18.26 -13.03
CA ALA A 23 1.03 -17.51 -12.67
C ALA A 23 1.24 -16.57 -11.47
N LYS A 24 2.07 -16.97 -10.50
CA LYS A 24 2.45 -16.10 -9.38
C LYS A 24 3.34 -14.95 -9.87
N ASP A 25 4.34 -15.23 -10.69
CA ASP A 25 5.23 -14.22 -11.27
C ASP A 25 4.46 -13.17 -12.08
N SER A 26 3.52 -13.60 -12.93
CA SER A 26 2.68 -12.67 -13.70
C SER A 26 1.79 -11.80 -12.82
N LEU A 27 1.25 -12.36 -11.73
CA LEU A 27 0.47 -11.61 -10.75
C LEU A 27 1.31 -10.54 -10.03
N LEU A 28 2.53 -10.88 -9.60
CA LEU A 28 3.44 -9.94 -8.95
C LEU A 28 3.85 -8.81 -9.90
N LYS A 29 4.21 -9.12 -11.15
CA LYS A 29 4.53 -8.12 -12.17
C LYS A 29 3.36 -7.20 -12.47
N ARG A 30 2.14 -7.73 -12.53
CA ARG A 30 0.92 -6.91 -12.67
C ARG A 30 0.74 -5.98 -11.48
N GLY A 31 0.94 -6.48 -10.27
CA GLY A 31 0.87 -5.69 -9.04
C GLY A 31 1.90 -4.57 -8.99
N GLU A 32 3.15 -4.88 -9.33
CA GLU A 32 4.24 -3.90 -9.41
C GLU A 32 3.92 -2.79 -10.41
N TYR A 33 3.45 -3.15 -11.61
CA TYR A 33 3.01 -2.20 -12.61
C TYR A 33 1.93 -1.27 -12.06
N LEU A 34 0.90 -1.82 -11.42
CA LEU A 34 -0.22 -1.05 -10.88
C LEU A 34 0.20 -0.13 -9.72
N VAL A 35 1.07 -0.59 -8.82
CA VAL A 35 1.62 0.23 -7.73
C VAL A 35 2.43 1.39 -8.29
N THR A 36 3.21 1.14 -9.35
CA THR A 36 4.04 2.14 -10.01
C THR A 36 3.19 3.20 -10.72
N ILE A 37 2.33 2.78 -11.65
CA ILE A 37 1.50 3.71 -12.44
C ILE A 37 0.37 4.35 -11.62
N GLY A 38 -0.05 3.68 -10.54
CA GLY A 38 -1.05 4.19 -9.61
C GLY A 38 -0.51 5.24 -8.64
N GLY A 39 0.80 5.55 -8.70
CA GLY A 39 1.42 6.58 -7.87
C GLY A 39 1.43 6.23 -6.38
N CYS A 40 1.42 4.93 -6.01
CA CYS A 40 1.43 4.55 -4.60
C CYS A 40 2.68 5.06 -3.89
N ASP A 41 3.83 5.02 -4.58
CA ASP A 41 5.10 5.55 -4.09
C ASP A 41 5.08 7.07 -3.81
N ASP A 42 4.23 7.83 -4.50
CA ASP A 42 4.23 9.29 -4.38
C ASP A 42 3.85 9.72 -2.98
N CYS A 43 2.96 8.99 -2.30
CA CYS A 43 2.59 9.27 -0.91
C CYS A 43 3.17 8.24 0.06
N HIS A 44 3.36 6.98 -0.35
CA HIS A 44 3.78 5.92 0.56
C HIS A 44 5.29 5.68 0.60
N SER A 45 6.10 6.47 -0.12
CA SER A 45 7.56 6.36 -0.07
C SER A 45 8.19 7.69 0.35
N PRO A 46 9.01 7.71 1.42
CA PRO A 46 9.83 8.87 1.76
C PRO A 46 10.71 9.29 0.58
N LYS A 47 11.05 10.57 0.54
CA LYS A 47 11.89 11.14 -0.52
C LYS A 47 13.11 11.82 0.08
N LYS A 48 14.19 11.78 -0.69
CA LYS A 48 15.44 12.50 -0.42
C LYS A 48 15.68 13.46 -1.58
N MET A 49 16.27 14.62 -1.31
CA MET A 49 16.64 15.55 -2.38
C MET A 49 17.79 14.96 -3.19
N GLY A 50 17.53 14.72 -4.47
CA GLY A 50 18.51 14.26 -5.46
C GLY A 50 18.72 15.30 -6.57
N PRO A 51 19.58 14.99 -7.56
CA PRO A 51 19.92 15.89 -8.66
C PRO A 51 18.73 16.33 -9.54
N ARG A 52 17.62 15.59 -9.52
CA ARG A 52 16.40 15.86 -10.29
C ARG A 52 15.23 16.33 -9.44
N GLY A 53 15.50 16.74 -8.19
CA GLY A 53 14.47 17.09 -7.20
C GLY A 53 14.24 15.97 -6.18
N PRO A 54 13.07 15.94 -5.53
CA PRO A 54 12.72 14.87 -4.59
C PRO A 54 12.68 13.51 -5.31
N GLU A 55 13.57 12.60 -4.91
CA GLU A 55 13.64 11.23 -5.43
C GLU A 55 13.23 10.23 -4.33
N ILE A 56 12.65 9.09 -4.71
CA ILE A 56 12.23 8.05 -3.76
C ILE A 56 13.45 7.51 -3.00
N ASP A 57 13.33 7.45 -1.69
CA ASP A 57 14.26 6.73 -0.84
C ASP A 57 14.04 5.22 -0.98
N MET A 58 14.79 4.59 -1.88
CA MET A 58 14.62 3.17 -2.21
C MET A 58 14.87 2.22 -1.02
N GLU A 59 15.61 2.67 0.00
CA GLU A 59 15.83 1.86 1.22
C GLU A 59 14.57 1.75 2.08
N HIS A 60 13.71 2.77 2.01
CA HIS A 60 12.46 2.90 2.76
C HIS A 60 11.23 2.97 1.84
N ARG A 61 11.37 2.49 0.60
CA ARG A 61 10.29 2.49 -0.37
C ARG A 61 9.04 1.80 0.21
N LEU A 62 7.88 2.44 0.04
CA LEU A 62 6.57 1.99 0.50
C LEU A 62 6.39 1.95 2.03
N SER A 63 7.32 2.47 2.82
CA SER A 63 7.22 2.45 4.29
C SER A 63 6.29 3.51 4.88
N GLY A 64 5.73 4.42 4.07
CA GLY A 64 4.90 5.52 4.53
C GLY A 64 5.71 6.64 5.21
N TYR A 65 5.05 7.44 6.03
CA TYR A 65 5.70 8.53 6.78
C TYR A 65 6.74 8.00 7.78
N PRO A 66 8.00 8.46 7.77
CA PRO A 66 9.03 7.96 8.69
C PRO A 66 8.71 8.27 10.16
N ALA A 67 8.63 7.24 11.01
CA ALA A 67 8.23 7.37 12.41
C ALA A 67 9.26 8.10 13.31
N ASP A 68 10.51 8.21 12.85
CA ASP A 68 11.60 8.89 13.54
C ASP A 68 11.62 10.41 13.28
N ARG A 69 10.79 10.91 12.34
CA ARG A 69 10.68 12.34 12.07
C ARG A 69 9.79 13.05 13.09
N PRO A 70 10.14 14.31 13.45
CA PRO A 70 9.25 15.14 14.24
C PRO A 70 7.91 15.32 13.52
N PHE A 71 6.84 15.55 14.28
CA PHE A 71 5.53 15.82 13.67
C PHE A 71 5.61 17.06 12.76
N PRO A 72 5.12 17.01 11.50
CA PRO A 72 5.26 18.13 10.59
C PRO A 72 4.42 19.32 11.04
N GLU A 73 4.96 20.53 10.88
CA GLU A 73 4.24 21.77 11.14
C GLU A 73 3.44 22.18 9.89
N TYR A 74 2.21 22.62 10.09
CA TYR A 74 1.30 23.03 9.03
C TYR A 74 0.70 24.40 9.34
N ASP A 75 0.62 25.28 8.33
CA ASP A 75 -0.06 26.56 8.49
C ASP A 75 -1.57 26.37 8.61
N SER A 76 -2.08 26.51 9.84
CA SER A 76 -3.49 26.37 10.15
C SER A 76 -4.37 27.41 9.46
N ASN A 77 -3.84 28.58 9.07
CA ASN A 77 -4.61 29.60 8.36
C ASN A 77 -4.91 29.16 6.93
N LEU A 78 -3.98 28.44 6.28
CA LEU A 78 -4.17 27.90 4.95
C LEU A 78 -5.11 26.70 4.97
N THR A 79 -4.99 25.79 5.94
CA THR A 79 -5.90 24.63 6.02
C THR A 79 -7.34 25.04 6.36
N LYS A 80 -7.53 26.08 7.21
CA LYS A 80 -8.86 26.68 7.47
C LYS A 80 -9.51 27.31 6.24
N LYS A 81 -8.72 27.73 5.25
CA LYS A 81 -9.19 28.23 3.96
C LYS A 81 -9.48 27.11 2.95
N GLY A 82 -9.41 25.85 3.36
CA GLY A 82 -9.70 24.70 2.52
C GLY A 82 -8.50 24.14 1.76
N MET A 83 -7.29 24.65 1.98
CA MET A 83 -6.10 24.16 1.29
C MET A 83 -5.66 22.81 1.86
N ALA A 84 -5.28 21.91 0.95
CA ALA A 84 -4.51 20.72 1.25
C ALA A 84 -3.02 21.06 1.16
N ILE A 85 -2.27 20.79 2.23
CA ILE A 85 -0.83 21.06 2.32
C ILE A 85 -0.14 19.73 2.57
N PHE A 86 0.87 19.42 1.77
CA PHE A 86 1.72 18.26 1.95
C PHE A 86 3.02 18.66 2.63
N ASN A 87 3.63 17.73 3.37
CA ASN A 87 5.00 17.91 3.82
C ASN A 87 6.00 17.70 2.66
N GLU A 88 7.28 17.90 2.94
CA GLU A 88 8.38 17.96 1.97
C GLU A 88 8.54 16.71 1.10
N ASP A 89 8.14 15.53 1.58
CA ASP A 89 8.23 14.27 0.84
C ASP A 89 6.88 13.66 0.47
N LEU A 90 5.80 14.41 0.68
CA LEU A 90 4.42 14.03 0.37
C LEU A 90 3.87 12.85 1.19
N THR A 91 4.57 12.39 2.24
CA THR A 91 4.12 11.26 3.06
C THR A 91 3.13 11.65 4.16
N SER A 92 2.87 12.94 4.33
CA SER A 92 1.81 13.45 5.20
C SER A 92 1.15 14.69 4.60
N ALA A 93 -0.11 14.92 4.97
CA ALA A 93 -0.86 16.07 4.51
C ALA A 93 -1.81 16.61 5.58
N ALA A 94 -2.05 17.90 5.54
CA ALA A 94 -3.05 18.59 6.36
C ALA A 94 -4.10 19.27 5.48
N GLY A 95 -5.34 19.24 5.93
CA GLY A 95 -6.45 19.97 5.32
C GLY A 95 -7.62 20.09 6.30
N PRO A 96 -8.81 20.49 5.84
CA PRO A 96 -10.00 20.59 6.70
C PRO A 96 -10.35 19.31 7.49
N TRP A 97 -9.86 18.15 7.04
CA TRP A 97 -10.02 16.85 7.71
C TRP A 97 -9.03 16.57 8.85
N GLY A 98 -8.05 17.45 9.10
CA GLY A 98 -6.93 17.19 10.02
C GLY A 98 -5.65 16.80 9.28
N VAL A 99 -4.75 16.14 10.02
CA VAL A 99 -3.47 15.63 9.51
C VAL A 99 -3.58 14.13 9.26
N SER A 100 -3.24 13.73 8.04
CA SER A 100 -3.11 12.35 7.61
C SER A 100 -1.64 12.00 7.36
N PHE A 101 -1.32 10.73 7.61
CA PHE A 101 -0.01 10.14 7.37
C PHE A 101 -0.19 8.92 6.46
N ALA A 102 0.66 8.81 5.44
CA ALA A 102 0.69 7.66 4.56
C ALA A 102 1.16 6.43 5.35
N ALA A 103 0.41 5.33 5.22
CA ALA A 103 0.68 4.09 5.95
C ALA A 103 1.90 3.35 5.40
N ASN A 104 2.49 2.48 6.23
CA ASN A 104 3.46 1.49 5.78
C ASN A 104 2.76 0.40 4.96
N LEU A 105 3.10 0.30 3.66
CA LEU A 105 2.55 -0.69 2.73
C LEU A 105 3.45 -1.92 2.56
N THR A 106 4.61 -1.95 3.21
CA THR A 106 5.54 -3.08 3.08
C THR A 106 5.01 -4.35 3.72
N SER A 107 5.68 -5.47 3.47
CA SER A 107 5.34 -6.76 4.06
C SER A 107 5.66 -6.88 5.56
N ASP A 108 6.20 -5.83 6.19
CA ASP A 108 6.51 -5.81 7.63
C ASP A 108 5.23 -5.87 8.49
N GLU A 109 5.34 -6.38 9.72
CA GLU A 109 4.24 -6.47 10.68
C GLU A 109 3.63 -5.10 11.04
N THR A 110 4.44 -4.04 11.00
CA THR A 110 4.00 -2.65 11.19
C THR A 110 3.29 -2.07 9.96
N GLY A 111 3.35 -2.77 8.82
CA GLY A 111 2.65 -2.47 7.57
C GLY A 111 1.56 -3.50 7.24
N LEU A 112 1.64 -4.11 6.05
CA LEU A 112 0.66 -5.10 5.55
C LEU A 112 0.99 -6.54 5.97
N GLY A 113 2.06 -6.78 6.72
CA GLY A 113 2.52 -8.11 7.15
C GLY A 113 1.42 -8.96 7.79
N ASN A 114 0.58 -8.34 8.62
CA ASN A 114 -0.52 -9.01 9.32
C ASN A 114 -1.91 -8.80 8.68
N TRP A 115 -1.99 -8.15 7.52
CA TRP A 115 -3.26 -7.91 6.86
C TRP A 115 -3.74 -9.15 6.11
N SER A 116 -5.03 -9.43 6.21
CA SER A 116 -5.71 -10.36 5.31
C SER A 116 -6.02 -9.66 3.99
N GLU A 117 -6.14 -10.44 2.91
CA GLU A 117 -6.59 -9.92 1.61
C GLU A 117 -7.96 -9.26 1.72
N GLN A 118 -8.88 -9.85 2.51
CA GLN A 118 -10.22 -9.29 2.74
C GLN A 118 -10.18 -7.88 3.34
N HIS A 119 -9.34 -7.65 4.35
CA HIS A 119 -9.18 -6.30 4.92
C HIS A 119 -8.59 -5.32 3.91
N PHE A 120 -7.64 -5.76 3.09
CA PHE A 120 -7.09 -4.92 2.03
C PHE A 120 -8.14 -4.55 0.98
N PHE A 121 -8.94 -5.52 0.52
CA PHE A 121 -10.07 -5.28 -0.39
C PHE A 121 -11.06 -4.28 0.21
N LYS A 122 -11.45 -4.47 1.46
CA LYS A 122 -12.38 -3.57 2.14
C LYS A 122 -11.83 -2.16 2.30
N ALA A 123 -10.53 -2.03 2.57
CA ALA A 123 -9.87 -0.72 2.62
C ALA A 123 -9.92 0.01 1.27
N LEU A 124 -9.68 -0.68 0.16
CA LEU A 124 -9.70 -0.05 -1.17
C LEU A 124 -11.10 0.13 -1.76
N ARG A 125 -12.02 -0.81 -1.55
CA ARG A 125 -13.39 -0.76 -2.09
C ARG A 125 -14.27 0.22 -1.32
N GLU A 126 -14.18 0.20 0.00
CA GLU A 126 -15.11 0.93 0.89
C GLU A 126 -14.42 2.09 1.61
N GLY A 127 -13.11 2.26 1.43
CA GLY A 127 -12.36 3.31 2.11
C GLY A 127 -12.26 3.09 3.62
N LYS A 128 -12.45 1.88 4.14
CA LYS A 128 -12.43 1.61 5.59
C LYS A 128 -11.01 1.55 6.12
N PHE A 129 -10.69 2.29 7.17
CA PHE A 129 -9.37 2.27 7.77
C PHE A 129 -9.04 0.85 8.29
N LYS A 130 -7.93 0.30 7.79
CA LYS A 130 -7.51 -1.11 8.02
C LYS A 130 -8.53 -2.17 7.57
N GLY A 131 -9.51 -1.79 6.75
CA GLY A 131 -10.58 -2.70 6.32
C GLY A 131 -11.54 -3.13 7.44
N LEU A 132 -11.63 -2.36 8.52
CA LEU A 132 -12.47 -2.69 9.68
C LEU A 132 -13.84 -1.99 9.58
N ASP A 133 -14.94 -2.69 9.89
CA ASP A 133 -16.32 -2.19 9.77
C ASP A 133 -16.59 -0.89 10.53
N ASN A 134 -16.25 -0.89 11.81
CA ASN A 134 -16.47 0.22 12.75
C ASN A 134 -15.27 1.16 12.82
N SER A 135 -14.65 1.45 11.67
CA SER A 135 -13.52 2.37 11.56
C SER A 135 -13.90 3.63 10.80
N ARG A 136 -13.09 4.68 10.97
CA ARG A 136 -13.16 5.87 10.13
C ARG A 136 -12.86 5.54 8.67
N THR A 137 -13.25 6.43 7.78
CA THR A 137 -12.80 6.39 6.38
C THR A 137 -11.29 6.70 6.28
N LEU A 138 -10.64 6.18 5.25
CA LEU A 138 -9.31 6.59 4.81
C LEU A 138 -9.34 8.10 4.54
N LEU A 139 -8.40 8.82 5.17
CA LEU A 139 -8.37 10.26 5.06
C LEU A 139 -7.78 10.68 3.72
N PRO A 140 -8.17 11.86 3.19
CA PRO A 140 -7.47 12.47 2.08
C PRO A 140 -5.97 12.63 2.41
N PRO A 141 -5.09 12.59 1.40
CA PRO A 141 -5.37 12.58 -0.04
C PRO A 141 -5.56 11.17 -0.63
N MET A 142 -5.67 10.13 0.19
CA MET A 142 -5.75 8.74 -0.29
C MET A 142 -6.92 8.55 -1.28
N PRO A 143 -6.69 8.19 -2.55
CA PRO A 143 -7.71 8.22 -3.60
C PRO A 143 -8.55 6.93 -3.66
N TRP A 144 -9.03 6.45 -2.51
CA TRP A 144 -9.70 5.14 -2.43
C TRP A 144 -10.96 5.06 -3.31
N GLN A 145 -11.66 6.16 -3.58
CA GLN A 145 -12.82 6.18 -4.47
C GLN A 145 -12.47 5.91 -5.94
N ASN A 146 -11.23 6.18 -6.34
CA ASN A 146 -10.73 5.82 -7.66
C ASN A 146 -10.24 4.37 -7.67
N LEU A 147 -9.51 3.97 -6.63
CA LEU A 147 -9.02 2.60 -6.47
C LEU A 147 -10.16 1.58 -6.30
N SER A 148 -11.30 1.99 -5.76
CA SER A 148 -12.51 1.18 -5.63
C SER A 148 -13.12 0.77 -6.98
N LYS A 149 -12.61 1.29 -8.10
CA LYS A 149 -13.03 0.95 -9.47
C LYS A 149 -12.13 -0.10 -10.13
N LEU A 150 -10.98 -0.43 -9.51
CA LEU A 150 -10.10 -1.48 -10.01
C LEU A 150 -10.85 -2.81 -10.12
N THR A 151 -10.39 -3.71 -10.98
CA THR A 151 -10.92 -5.09 -10.99
C THR A 151 -10.46 -5.83 -9.73
N ASP A 152 -11.17 -6.88 -9.32
CA ASP A 152 -10.72 -7.72 -8.19
C ASP A 152 -9.35 -8.35 -8.48
N GLY A 153 -9.07 -8.69 -9.75
CA GLY A 153 -7.77 -9.18 -10.17
C GLY A 153 -6.65 -8.17 -9.96
N ASP A 154 -6.90 -6.90 -10.26
CA ASP A 154 -5.92 -5.82 -10.07
C ASP A 154 -5.68 -5.53 -8.58
N ILE A 155 -6.74 -5.49 -7.75
CA ILE A 155 -6.59 -5.31 -6.29
C ILE A 155 -5.78 -6.47 -5.69
N ARG A 156 -6.06 -7.70 -6.10
CA ARG A 156 -5.30 -8.89 -5.70
C ARG A 156 -3.85 -8.81 -6.15
N ALA A 157 -3.59 -8.38 -7.37
CA ALA A 157 -2.24 -8.21 -7.90
C ALA A 157 -1.45 -7.19 -7.07
N ILE A 158 -2.03 -6.02 -6.79
CA ILE A 158 -1.45 -5.00 -5.92
C ILE A 158 -1.13 -5.59 -4.55
N PHE A 159 -2.10 -6.25 -3.90
CA PHE A 159 -1.88 -6.84 -2.59
C PHE A 159 -0.76 -7.88 -2.60
N ALA A 160 -0.76 -8.79 -3.59
CA ALA A 160 0.26 -9.81 -3.73
C ALA A 160 1.67 -9.20 -3.91
N PHE A 161 1.79 -8.16 -4.73
CA PHE A 161 3.05 -7.43 -4.91
C PHE A 161 3.49 -6.76 -3.60
N LEU A 162 2.62 -5.99 -2.95
CA LEU A 162 2.94 -5.32 -1.68
C LEU A 162 3.38 -6.31 -0.59
N LYS A 163 2.72 -7.47 -0.50
CA LYS A 163 3.08 -8.57 0.41
C LYS A 163 4.42 -9.24 0.09
N SER A 164 4.97 -9.03 -1.11
CA SER A 164 6.27 -9.56 -1.54
C SER A 164 7.43 -8.58 -1.40
N THR A 165 7.15 -7.32 -1.04
CA THR A 165 8.16 -6.26 -0.89
C THR A 165 9.15 -6.57 0.25
N LYS A 166 10.30 -5.89 0.24
CA LYS A 166 11.23 -5.91 1.38
C LYS A 166 10.52 -5.33 2.61
N PRO A 167 10.49 -6.04 3.76
CA PRO A 167 9.87 -5.51 4.97
C PRO A 167 10.68 -4.32 5.50
N VAL A 168 9.99 -3.24 5.86
CA VAL A 168 10.56 -2.07 6.55
C VAL A 168 9.75 -1.82 7.81
N LYS A 169 10.38 -1.97 8.97
CA LYS A 169 9.75 -1.69 10.26
C LYS A 169 9.55 -0.18 10.42
N ASN A 170 8.30 0.27 10.39
CA ASN A 170 7.93 1.67 10.53
C ASN A 170 6.51 1.83 11.11
N ILE A 171 6.40 2.34 12.34
CA ILE A 171 5.11 2.57 13.01
C ILE A 171 4.68 4.01 12.74
N VAL A 172 3.93 4.19 11.66
CA VAL A 172 3.42 5.50 11.25
C VAL A 172 2.54 6.14 12.35
N PRO A 173 2.69 7.45 12.62
CA PRO A 173 1.85 8.16 13.59
C PRO A 173 0.35 8.08 13.28
N GLY A 174 -0.47 8.15 14.33
CA GLY A 174 -1.91 8.32 14.20
C GLY A 174 -2.29 9.69 13.64
N THR A 175 -3.46 9.77 13.02
CA THR A 175 -4.05 11.02 12.52
C THR A 175 -4.30 12.01 13.67
N ARG A 176 -4.14 13.31 13.42
CA ARG A 176 -4.45 14.37 14.40
C ARG A 176 -5.51 15.33 13.88
N GLN A 177 -6.39 15.78 14.76
CA GLN A 177 -7.35 16.82 14.39
C GLN A 177 -6.66 18.19 14.34
N LEU A 178 -7.15 19.10 13.49
CA LEU A 178 -6.58 20.45 13.37
C LEU A 178 -6.58 21.21 14.71
N ALA A 179 -7.57 20.99 15.57
CA ALA A 179 -7.66 21.62 16.90
C ALA A 179 -6.54 21.18 17.87
N GLN A 180 -5.77 20.16 17.51
CA GLN A 180 -4.63 19.65 18.27
C GLN A 180 -3.29 20.13 17.70
N LEU A 181 -3.32 20.90 16.60
CA LEU A 181 -2.15 21.62 16.08
C LEU A 181 -2.09 22.95 16.86
N LYS A 182 -0.96 23.17 17.55
CA LYS A 182 -0.72 24.40 18.33
C LYS A 182 -0.57 25.60 17.42
#